data_AF-A0A954PT15-F1
#
_entry.id   AF-A0A954PT15-F1
#
_cell.length_a   1.000
_cell.length_b   1.000
_cell.length_c   1.000
_cell.angle_alpha   90.00
_cell.angle_beta   90.00
_cell.angle_gamma   90.00
#
_symmetry.space_group_name_H-M   'P 1'
#
loop_
_entity.id
_entity.type
_entity.pdbx_description
1 polymer ?
#
loop_
_entity_poly.entity_id
_entity_poly.type
_entity_poly.pdbx_seq_one_letter_code
_entity_poly.pdbx_strand_id
1 'polypeptide(L)'
;MCRGVNEYDPGNDSNEQTFSGDRILVSKFDYVLSDPKRWDVFVFKFPEKARMNYIKRLVGLPGEQLLIREGDVYINHPQNEEWDIARKPPHKIRAMRQIVSDTRHLPGELVKQGWPSPWQPWDPAGDPGGWKVEQTEESWTAELASSQSPVRLRYFHK
;
A
#
# COMPACT_ATOMS: atom_id res chain seq x y z
N MET A 1 -20.43 3.49 -11.08
CA MET A 1 -21.13 4.04 -9.90
C MET A 1 -20.62 5.46 -9.73
N CYS A 2 -21.47 6.45 -9.97
CA CYS A 2 -21.10 7.82 -10.30
C CYS A 2 -20.36 8.53 -9.15
N ARG A 3 -19.25 9.20 -9.48
CA ARG A 3 -18.85 10.44 -8.82
C ARG A 3 -18.29 11.35 -9.90
N GLY A 4 -19.10 12.32 -10.32
CA GLY A 4 -18.57 13.51 -10.97
C GLY A 4 -17.55 14.13 -10.01
N VAL A 5 -16.41 14.51 -10.57
CA VAL A 5 -15.51 15.44 -9.90
C VAL A 5 -16.28 16.75 -9.75
N ASN A 6 -16.29 17.32 -8.54
CA ASN A 6 -16.80 18.69 -8.38
C ASN A 6 -16.01 19.58 -9.33
N GLU A 7 -16.73 20.40 -10.09
CA GLU A 7 -16.14 21.42 -10.95
C GLU A 7 -15.43 22.44 -10.03
N TYR A 8 -14.17 22.77 -10.34
CA TYR A 8 -13.38 23.67 -9.52
C TYR A 8 -13.98 25.08 -9.60
N ASP A 9 -14.66 25.52 -8.54
CA ASP A 9 -15.16 26.88 -8.39
C ASP A 9 -14.10 27.79 -7.75
N PRO A 10 -13.51 28.76 -8.49
CA PRO A 10 -12.57 29.73 -7.94
C PRO A 10 -13.23 30.75 -6.99
N GLY A 11 -14.56 30.78 -6.87
CA GLY A 11 -15.34 31.71 -6.05
C GLY A 11 -15.33 31.42 -4.55
N ASN A 12 -14.93 30.21 -4.13
CA ASN A 12 -14.87 29.79 -2.73
C ASN A 12 -16.18 30.09 -1.95
N ASP A 13 -17.34 29.74 -2.54
CA ASP A 13 -18.63 29.89 -1.85
C ASP A 13 -18.71 28.93 -0.66
N SER A 14 -18.74 29.52 0.54
CA SER A 14 -18.82 28.79 1.82
C SER A 14 -20.08 27.94 2.01
N ASN A 15 -21.08 28.07 1.13
CA ASN A 15 -22.32 27.30 1.17
C ASN A 15 -22.26 25.98 0.37
N GLU A 16 -21.21 25.70 -0.40
CA GLU A 16 -21.04 24.39 -1.01
C GLU A 16 -20.59 23.37 0.05
N GLN A 17 -21.45 22.39 0.36
CA GLN A 17 -21.11 21.28 1.23
C GLN A 17 -20.12 20.33 0.54
N THR A 18 -18.85 20.73 0.47
CA THR A 18 -17.75 19.82 0.17
C THR A 18 -17.59 18.86 1.35
N PHE A 19 -18.30 17.73 1.33
CA PHE A 19 -18.04 16.65 2.27
C PHE A 19 -16.71 15.98 1.89
N SER A 20 -15.60 16.52 2.39
CA SER A 20 -14.29 15.89 2.28
C SER A 20 -14.21 14.71 3.25
N GLY A 21 -14.41 13.50 2.72
CA GLY A 21 -14.20 12.27 3.47
C GLY A 21 -15.02 11.08 2.96
N ASP A 22 -14.45 9.88 3.12
CA ASP A 22 -15.16 8.64 2.85
C ASP A 22 -16.18 8.36 3.95
N ARG A 23 -17.42 8.07 3.55
CA ARG A 23 -18.47 7.60 4.46
C ARG A 23 -18.43 6.09 4.50
N ILE A 24 -18.22 5.52 5.68
CA ILE A 24 -18.15 4.07 5.88
C ILE A 24 -19.41 3.56 6.57
N LEU A 25 -19.90 2.41 6.13
CA LEU A 25 -20.93 1.65 6.82
C LEU A 25 -20.25 0.60 7.70
N VAL A 26 -20.63 0.54 8.98
CA VAL A 26 -20.06 -0.38 9.95
C VAL A 26 -21.15 -1.33 10.44
N SER A 27 -21.01 -2.61 10.11
CA SER A 27 -21.83 -3.65 10.75
C SER A 27 -21.24 -3.98 12.12
N LYS A 28 -22.01 -3.76 13.18
CA LYS A 28 -21.65 -4.21 14.54
C LYS A 28 -22.13 -5.63 14.83
N PHE A 29 -23.11 -6.12 14.06
CA PHE A 29 -23.79 -7.40 14.31
C PHE A 29 -22.95 -8.60 13.85
N ASP A 30 -22.10 -8.42 12.84
CA ASP A 30 -21.31 -9.51 12.24
C ASP A 30 -20.37 -10.19 13.27
N TYR A 31 -19.91 -9.43 14.27
CA TYR A 31 -19.02 -9.91 15.33
C TYR A 31 -19.73 -10.58 16.51
N VAL A 32 -21.06 -10.52 16.55
CA VAL A 32 -21.88 -11.34 17.45
C VAL A 32 -22.07 -12.74 16.84
N LEU A 33 -22.03 -12.84 15.52
CA LEU A 33 -22.31 -14.05 14.76
C LEU A 33 -21.06 -14.82 14.32
N SER A 34 -19.91 -14.14 14.22
CA SER A 34 -18.66 -14.73 13.73
C SER A 34 -17.42 -14.07 14.30
N ASP A 35 -16.35 -14.86 14.47
CA ASP A 35 -15.07 -14.35 14.93
C ASP A 35 -14.37 -13.48 13.88
N PRO A 36 -13.63 -12.45 14.32
CA PRO A 36 -12.81 -11.63 13.44
C PRO A 36 -11.83 -12.46 12.61
N LYS A 37 -11.75 -12.20 11.31
CA LYS A 37 -10.78 -12.87 10.44
C LYS A 37 -9.62 -11.94 10.12
N ARG A 38 -8.45 -12.54 9.89
CA ARG A 38 -7.28 -11.79 9.44
C ARG A 38 -7.62 -10.97 8.19
N TRP A 39 -7.08 -9.76 8.15
CA TRP A 39 -7.30 -8.74 7.12
C TRP A 39 -8.69 -8.09 7.13
N ASP A 40 -9.55 -8.33 8.11
CA ASP A 40 -10.79 -7.58 8.24
C ASP A 40 -10.52 -6.14 8.66
N VAL A 41 -11.39 -5.23 8.24
CA VAL A 41 -11.38 -3.83 8.72
C VAL A 41 -12.24 -3.81 9.96
N PHE A 42 -11.67 -3.40 11.09
CA PHE A 42 -12.34 -3.41 12.37
C PHE A 42 -12.38 -2.00 12.97
N VAL A 43 -13.51 -1.67 13.58
CA VAL A 43 -13.70 -0.40 14.28
C VAL A 43 -13.75 -0.68 15.78
N PHE A 44 -12.87 -0.03 16.53
CA PHE A 44 -12.81 -0.18 17.98
C PHE A 44 -12.62 1.17 18.65
N LYS A 45 -12.98 1.25 19.93
CA LYS A 45 -12.76 2.46 20.74
C LYS A 45 -11.31 2.50 21.20
N PHE A 46 -10.70 3.67 21.16
CA PHE A 46 -9.36 3.84 21.70
C PHE A 46 -9.32 3.49 23.20
N PRO A 47 -8.44 2.58 23.65
CA PRO A 47 -8.48 2.03 25.00
C PRO A 47 -8.23 3.09 26.09
N GLU A 48 -7.39 4.10 25.84
CA GLU A 48 -7.06 5.12 26.86
C GLU A 48 -8.10 6.26 26.92
N LYS A 49 -8.81 6.54 25.82
CA LYS A 49 -9.86 7.57 25.73
C LYS A 49 -10.98 7.11 24.81
N ALA A 50 -12.03 6.53 25.39
CA ALA A 50 -13.15 5.90 24.70
C ALA A 50 -14.07 6.85 23.89
N ARG A 51 -13.67 8.11 23.68
CA ARG A 51 -14.43 9.11 22.91
C ARG A 51 -14.13 9.05 21.40
N MET A 52 -13.04 8.40 21.00
CA MET A 52 -12.61 8.29 19.59
C MET A 52 -12.68 6.85 19.09
N ASN A 53 -13.27 6.67 17.91
CA ASN A 53 -13.27 5.39 17.20
C ASN A 53 -12.06 5.32 16.26
N TYR A 54 -11.40 4.18 16.24
CA TYR A 54 -10.28 3.89 15.36
C TYR A 54 -10.70 2.84 14.34
N ILE A 55 -10.33 3.05 13.09
CA ILE A 55 -10.49 2.08 12.01
C ILE A 55 -9.10 1.55 11.70
N LYS A 56 -8.88 0.25 11.92
CA LYS A 56 -7.62 -0.42 11.59
C LYS A 56 -7.92 -1.73 10.89
N ARG A 57 -6.90 -2.32 10.28
CA ARG A 57 -6.98 -3.67 9.72
C ARG A 57 -6.45 -4.67 10.73
N LEU A 58 -7.20 -5.73 10.98
CA LEU A 58 -6.77 -6.81 11.84
C LEU A 58 -5.67 -7.62 11.16
N VAL A 59 -4.51 -7.73 11.80
CA VAL A 59 -3.35 -8.43 11.25
C VAL A 59 -2.89 -9.59 12.13
N GLY A 60 -2.94 -9.48 13.45
CA GLY A 60 -2.61 -10.58 14.38
C GLY A 60 -3.86 -11.14 15.04
N LEU A 61 -3.88 -12.45 15.27
CA LEU A 61 -4.93 -13.15 16.02
C LEU A 61 -4.41 -13.57 17.40
N PRO A 62 -5.31 -13.89 18.36
CA PRO A 62 -4.90 -14.34 19.69
C PRO A 62 -3.94 -15.53 19.64
N GLY A 63 -2.87 -15.47 20.45
CA GLY A 63 -1.87 -16.52 20.54
C GLY A 63 -0.74 -16.43 19.50
N GLU A 64 -0.78 -15.47 18.57
CA GLU A 64 0.25 -15.32 17.53
C GLU A 64 1.32 -14.29 17.91
N GLN A 65 2.54 -14.51 17.42
CA GLN A 65 3.59 -13.50 17.42
C GLN A 65 3.68 -12.83 16.05
N LEU A 66 3.94 -11.53 16.04
CA LEU A 66 4.06 -10.72 14.83
C LEU A 66 5.45 -10.09 14.74
N LEU A 67 6.05 -10.17 13.55
CA LEU A 67 7.27 -9.46 13.20
C LEU A 67 6.99 -8.60 11.97
N ILE A 68 7.28 -7.32 12.03
CA ILE A 68 7.19 -6.42 10.88
C ILE A 68 8.61 -6.08 10.45
N ARG A 69 8.99 -6.51 9.25
CA ARG A 69 10.34 -6.30 8.71
C ARG A 69 10.25 -6.02 7.22
N GLU A 70 10.93 -4.97 6.79
CA GLU A 70 11.03 -4.58 5.37
C GLU A 70 9.66 -4.38 4.66
N GLY A 71 8.64 -3.99 5.43
CA GLY A 71 7.28 -3.77 4.92
C GLY A 71 6.42 -5.03 4.82
N ASP A 72 7.02 -6.22 5.01
CA ASP A 72 6.30 -7.46 5.17
C ASP A 72 5.93 -7.69 6.64
N VAL A 73 4.82 -8.41 6.82
CA VAL A 73 4.38 -8.88 8.14
C VAL A 73 4.58 -10.38 8.17
N TYR A 74 5.26 -10.86 9.20
CA TYR A 74 5.51 -12.25 9.49
C TYR A 74 4.71 -12.66 10.72
N ILE A 75 4.19 -13.88 10.70
CA ILE A 75 3.44 -14.49 11.80
C ILE A 75 4.19 -15.73 12.23
N ASN A 76 4.32 -15.90 13.55
CA ASN A 76 4.73 -17.15 14.14
C ASN A 76 3.60 -17.68 15.03
N HIS A 77 3.25 -18.95 14.81
CA HIS A 77 2.29 -19.69 15.63
C HIS A 77 3.07 -20.42 16.73
N PRO A 78 2.57 -20.50 17.97
CA PRO A 78 3.29 -21.16 19.06
C PRO A 78 3.65 -22.62 18.79
N GLN A 79 2.96 -23.27 17.85
CA GLN A 79 3.19 -24.65 17.44
C GLN A 79 4.16 -24.79 16.25
N ASN A 80 4.64 -23.68 15.68
CA ASN A 80 5.53 -23.66 14.53
C ASN A 80 6.86 -22.96 14.89
N GLU A 81 7.99 -23.55 14.50
CA GLU A 81 9.30 -22.93 14.68
C GLU A 81 9.59 -21.88 13.59
N GLU A 82 8.90 -21.97 12.45
CA GLU A 82 9.12 -21.08 11.30
C GLU A 82 8.24 -19.82 11.31
N TRP A 83 8.70 -18.78 10.64
CA TRP A 83 7.99 -17.52 10.44
C TRP A 83 7.38 -17.49 9.04
N ASP A 84 6.06 -17.38 8.98
CA ASP A 84 5.33 -17.32 7.71
C ASP A 84 5.02 -15.87 7.34
N ILE A 85 5.19 -15.51 6.06
CA ILE A 85 4.76 -14.19 5.57
C ILE A 85 3.23 -14.17 5.55
N ALA A 86 2.65 -13.23 6.28
CA ALA A 86 1.22 -12.93 6.30
C ALA A 86 0.79 -12.32 4.96
N ARG A 87 0.62 -13.17 3.93
CA ARG A 87 0.15 -12.72 2.62
C ARG A 87 -1.35 -12.43 2.68
N LYS A 88 -1.74 -11.31 2.07
CA LYS A 88 -3.14 -10.95 1.92
C LYS A 88 -3.77 -11.79 0.79
N PRO A 89 -4.98 -12.34 0.98
CA PRO A 89 -5.65 -13.12 -0.07
C PRO A 89 -5.83 -12.32 -1.38
N PRO A 90 -5.71 -12.94 -2.57
CA PRO A 90 -5.80 -12.25 -3.84
C PRO A 90 -7.09 -11.44 -4.03
N HIS A 91 -8.23 -11.96 -3.58
CA HIS A 91 -9.52 -11.27 -3.67
C HIS A 91 -9.55 -9.97 -2.83
N LYS A 92 -8.97 -9.99 -1.62
CA LYS A 92 -8.85 -8.78 -0.78
C LYS A 92 -7.88 -7.78 -1.40
N ILE A 93 -6.74 -8.23 -1.94
CA ILE A 93 -5.80 -7.35 -2.66
C ILE A 93 -6.52 -6.68 -3.83
N ARG A 94 -7.17 -7.46 -4.71
CA ARG A 94 -7.85 -6.94 -5.90
C ARG A 94 -8.93 -5.91 -5.57
N ALA A 95 -9.72 -6.14 -4.53
CA ALA A 95 -10.77 -5.21 -4.09
C ALA A 95 -10.21 -3.87 -3.56
N MET A 96 -8.96 -3.82 -3.13
CA MET A 96 -8.32 -2.62 -2.56
C MET A 96 -7.29 -1.99 -3.50
N ARG A 97 -7.01 -2.59 -4.65
CA ARG A 97 -6.02 -2.07 -5.58
C ARG A 97 -6.57 -0.80 -6.22
N GLN A 98 -5.88 0.31 -5.97
CA GLN A 98 -5.99 1.51 -6.77
C GLN A 98 -4.85 1.48 -7.79
N ILE A 99 -5.17 1.72 -9.06
CA ILE A 99 -4.13 1.93 -10.07
C ILE A 99 -3.48 3.27 -9.75
N VAL A 100 -2.22 3.23 -9.33
CA VAL A 100 -1.40 4.42 -9.06
C VAL A 100 -0.56 4.77 -10.29
N SER A 101 -0.12 3.76 -11.04
CA SER A 101 0.67 3.91 -12.26
C SER A 101 0.40 2.74 -13.20
N ASP A 102 0.40 3.01 -14.49
CA ASP A 102 0.27 2.02 -15.55
C ASP A 102 1.47 2.11 -16.50
N THR A 103 2.37 1.14 -16.42
CA THR A 103 3.57 1.08 -17.26
C THR A 103 3.25 0.83 -18.73
N ARG A 104 2.01 0.45 -19.08
CA ARG A 104 1.57 0.34 -20.48
C ARG A 104 1.30 1.70 -21.13
N HIS A 105 1.21 2.77 -20.33
CA HIS A 105 0.86 4.12 -20.77
C HIS A 105 1.85 5.14 -20.20
N LEU A 106 3.14 4.97 -20.52
CA LEU A 106 4.16 5.94 -20.12
C LEU A 106 4.07 7.21 -20.98
N PRO A 107 4.18 8.41 -20.39
CA PRO A 107 4.27 9.65 -21.15
C PRO A 107 5.60 9.71 -21.90
N GLY A 108 5.58 9.37 -23.19
CA GLY A 108 6.78 9.26 -24.03
C GLY A 108 7.61 10.55 -24.10
N GLU A 109 6.97 11.71 -24.05
CA GLU A 109 7.64 13.01 -23.99
C GLU A 109 8.55 13.14 -22.74
N LEU A 110 8.08 12.68 -21.59
CA LEU A 110 8.89 12.69 -20.36
C LEU A 110 10.07 11.72 -20.48
N VAL A 111 9.84 10.54 -21.06
CA VAL A 111 10.93 9.57 -21.29
C VAL A 111 12.00 10.15 -22.22
N LYS A 112 11.60 10.83 -23.31
CA LYS A 112 12.51 11.50 -24.25
C LYS A 112 13.32 12.63 -23.58
N GLN A 113 12.74 13.31 -22.61
CA GLN A 113 13.42 14.35 -21.83
C GLN A 113 14.30 13.80 -20.69
N GLY A 114 14.51 12.47 -20.65
CA GLY A 114 15.34 11.83 -19.63
C GLY A 114 14.69 11.82 -18.26
N TRP A 115 13.36 11.88 -18.18
CA TRP A 115 12.65 11.75 -16.91
C TRP A 115 12.96 10.38 -16.29
N PRO A 116 13.40 10.35 -15.02
CA PRO A 116 13.91 9.12 -14.44
C PRO A 116 12.77 8.14 -14.17
N SER A 117 13.07 6.85 -14.35
CA SER A 117 12.16 5.74 -14.08
C SER A 117 11.57 5.79 -12.66
N PRO A 118 10.29 5.40 -12.46
CA PRO A 118 9.73 5.19 -11.12
C PRO A 118 10.47 4.11 -10.32
N TRP A 119 10.97 3.07 -10.99
CA TRP A 119 11.85 2.07 -10.38
C TRP A 119 13.28 2.54 -10.46
N GLN A 120 13.91 2.77 -9.31
CA GLN A 120 15.29 3.25 -9.23
C GLN A 120 16.11 2.39 -8.29
N PRO A 121 17.42 2.25 -8.53
CA PRO A 121 18.33 1.66 -7.58
C PRO A 121 18.23 2.42 -6.25
N TRP A 122 18.22 1.69 -5.14
CA TRP A 122 18.08 2.32 -3.82
C TRP A 122 18.91 1.59 -2.78
N ASP A 123 19.79 2.33 -2.09
CA ASP A 123 20.50 1.84 -0.91
C ASP A 123 20.28 2.83 0.25
N PRO A 124 19.80 2.38 1.44
CA PRO A 124 19.74 3.22 2.62
C PRO A 124 21.11 3.78 3.07
N ALA A 125 22.23 3.16 2.69
CA ALA A 125 23.60 3.56 3.03
C ALA A 125 24.26 4.55 2.04
N GLY A 126 23.58 4.91 0.95
CA GLY A 126 24.00 6.01 0.07
C GLY A 126 24.16 5.61 -1.39
N ASP A 127 25.18 4.82 -1.73
CA ASP A 127 25.45 4.44 -3.12
C ASP A 127 24.53 3.28 -3.54
N PRO A 128 23.54 3.50 -4.42
CA PRO A 128 22.53 2.49 -4.74
C PRO A 128 23.04 1.39 -5.69
N GLY A 129 24.35 1.15 -5.69
CA GLY A 129 25.14 0.45 -6.70
C GLY A 129 24.62 -0.92 -7.16
N GLY A 130 25.02 -1.25 -8.39
CA GLY A 130 24.84 -2.56 -9.03
C GLY A 130 23.84 -2.56 -10.18
N TRP A 131 22.74 -1.83 -10.05
CA TRP A 131 21.67 -1.80 -11.06
C TRP A 131 21.90 -0.73 -12.11
N LYS A 132 21.98 -1.13 -13.38
CA LYS A 132 21.80 -0.23 -14.53
C LYS A 132 20.34 -0.30 -14.96
N VAL A 133 19.64 0.83 -14.90
CA VAL A 133 18.23 0.93 -15.27
C VAL A 133 18.11 1.75 -16.54
N GLU A 134 17.45 1.19 -17.55
CA GLU A 134 17.13 1.88 -18.79
C GLU A 134 15.61 1.87 -19.01
N GLN A 135 15.07 3.01 -19.45
CA GLN A 135 13.65 3.14 -19.75
C GLN A 135 13.48 3.76 -21.14
N THR A 136 12.66 3.11 -21.95
CA THR A 136 12.20 3.59 -23.25
C THR A 136 10.68 3.81 -23.21
N GLU A 137 10.07 4.23 -24.32
CA GLU A 137 8.61 4.37 -24.42
C GLU A 137 7.90 3.01 -24.34
N GLU A 138 8.56 1.91 -24.72
CA GLU A 138 7.96 0.59 -24.88
C GLU A 138 8.48 -0.45 -23.87
N SER A 139 9.66 -0.19 -23.30
CA SER A 139 10.34 -1.16 -22.44
C SER A 139 11.02 -0.51 -21.26
N TRP A 140 11.17 -1.31 -20.21
CA TRP A 140 11.96 -0.98 -19.05
C TRP A 140 12.85 -2.17 -18.73
N THR A 141 14.15 -1.94 -18.56
CA THR A 141 15.13 -2.97 -18.26
C THR A 141 15.96 -2.56 -17.05
N ALA A 142 16.32 -3.55 -16.24
CA ALA A 142 17.26 -3.38 -15.16
C ALA A 142 18.24 -4.55 -15.15
N GLU A 143 19.53 -4.22 -15.21
CA GLU A 143 20.61 -5.19 -15.23
C GLU A 143 21.47 -5.04 -14.00
N LEU A 144 21.80 -6.17 -13.37
CA LEU A 144 22.69 -6.23 -12.22
C LEU A 144 24.01 -6.90 -12.62
N ALA A 145 25.12 -6.17 -12.54
CA ALA A 145 26.43 -6.81 -12.56
C ALA A 145 26.60 -7.55 -11.22
N SER A 146 26.79 -8.88 -11.28
CA SER A 146 26.93 -9.82 -10.15
C SER A 146 27.31 -9.16 -8.81
N SER A 147 26.47 -9.35 -7.79
CA SER A 147 26.69 -8.79 -6.45
C SER A 147 26.82 -9.89 -5.40
N GLN A 148 27.77 -9.70 -4.46
CA GLN A 148 27.93 -10.57 -3.28
C GLN A 148 26.98 -10.19 -2.14
N SER A 149 26.41 -8.98 -2.16
CA SER A 149 25.47 -8.45 -1.18
C SER A 149 24.11 -8.13 -1.82
N PRO A 150 23.01 -8.15 -1.06
CA PRO A 150 21.70 -7.83 -1.59
C PRO A 150 21.62 -6.36 -2.00
N VAL A 151 21.44 -6.13 -3.30
CA VAL A 151 21.14 -4.81 -3.89
C VAL A 151 19.63 -4.64 -4.08
N ARG A 152 19.12 -3.41 -4.05
CA ARG A 152 17.67 -3.16 -4.03
C ARG A 152 17.25 -2.18 -5.13
N LEU A 153 16.06 -2.45 -5.68
CA LEU A 153 15.31 -1.53 -6.52
C LEU A 153 14.09 -1.06 -5.72
N ARG A 154 13.82 0.24 -5.74
CA ARG A 154 12.66 0.84 -5.07
C ARG A 154 11.78 1.56 -6.06
N TYR A 155 10.48 1.39 -5.88
CA TYR A 155 9.47 2.16 -6.60
C TYR A 155 9.23 3.52 -5.91
N PHE A 156 9.31 4.59 -6.70
CA PHE A 156 8.98 5.94 -6.30
C PHE A 156 7.70 6.36 -7.02
N HIS A 157 6.64 6.61 -6.24
CA HIS A 157 5.48 7.34 -6.74
C HIS A 157 5.88 8.81 -6.90
N LYS A 158 5.64 9.38 -8.08
CA LYS A 158 5.88 10.78 -8.40
C LYS A 158 4.61 11.37 -8.98
#